data_AF-A0A0G1U217-F1
#
_entry.id   AF-A0A0G1U217-F1
#
_cell.length_a   1.000
_cell.length_b   1.000
_cell.length_c   1.000
_cell.angle_alpha   90.00
_cell.angle_beta   90.00
_cell.angle_gamma   90.00
#
_symmetry.space_group_name_H-M   'P 1'
#
loop_
_entity.id
_entity.type
_entity.pdbx_description
1 polymer ?
#
loop_
_entity_poly.entity_id
_entity_poly.type
_entity_poly.pdbx_seq_one_letter_code
_entity_poly.pdbx_strand_id
1 'polypeptide(L)'
;MIFRLGTLYGVGDRYSRVRLDLAVNTMTTKAVTTHKLTIFGGNQFRPLLHVRDAARAIADNLTTKHTGVFNLHSKNIKIFDLAHRIAGLVPNTALEIVDSSVDDVRNYRVSSRKAQKTFGFHPTRRIEDGIAEIKQLFDEKRIKDPDHSRYTNVGHLLRLNNHTTAGDKPRMIDCVTAIDDRGQVVFANDFDVRGVRRFYMVSNHRAGFVRAWHAHKQEAKYVLVTHGAALIGVPIQRSCFTQPRPLKSRRLTISATPHGIGTYGRWKKDERCYLKRNTRIKPCFPFFICRF
;
A
#
# COMPACT_ATOMS: atom_id res chain seq x y z
N MET A 1 -18.05 -2.58 21.35
CA MET A 1 -18.11 -3.84 20.58
C MET A 1 -17.21 -3.71 19.34
N ILE A 2 -16.62 -4.81 18.85
CA ILE A 2 -15.74 -4.79 17.67
C ILE A 2 -16.28 -5.77 16.63
N PHE A 3 -16.58 -5.27 15.43
CA PHE A 3 -16.96 -6.09 14.30
C PHE A 3 -15.78 -6.36 13.37
N ARG A 4 -15.51 -7.64 13.11
CA ARG A 4 -14.55 -8.11 12.11
C ARG A 4 -15.33 -8.56 10.89
N LEU A 5 -15.39 -7.70 9.90
CA LEU A 5 -16.16 -7.94 8.69
C LEU A 5 -15.45 -8.95 7.78
N GLY A 6 -16.24 -9.81 7.14
CA GLY A 6 -15.79 -10.57 5.98
C GLY A 6 -15.48 -9.66 4.79
N THR A 7 -15.15 -10.28 3.67
CA THR A 7 -15.02 -9.61 2.38
C THR A 7 -16.38 -9.05 1.97
N LEU A 8 -16.49 -7.72 1.98
CA LEU A 8 -17.72 -7.04 1.62
C LEU A 8 -17.98 -7.09 0.11
N TYR A 9 -19.25 -7.10 -0.27
CA TYR A 9 -19.70 -6.97 -1.65
C TYR A 9 -21.07 -6.28 -1.75
N GLY A 10 -21.48 -5.96 -2.98
CA GLY A 10 -22.77 -5.35 -3.29
C GLY A 10 -22.75 -3.83 -3.27
N VAL A 11 -23.94 -3.23 -3.36
CA VAL A 11 -24.16 -1.80 -3.41
C VAL A 11 -24.78 -1.33 -2.09
N GLY A 12 -24.25 -0.25 -1.51
CA GLY A 12 -24.81 0.31 -0.27
C GLY A 12 -26.18 0.94 -0.53
N ASP A 13 -26.17 2.01 -1.30
CA ASP A 13 -27.35 2.76 -1.70
C ASP A 13 -27.20 3.36 -3.12
N ARG A 14 -28.22 4.08 -3.58
CA ARG A 14 -28.30 4.70 -4.91
C ARG A 14 -27.28 5.81 -5.15
N TYR A 15 -26.72 6.44 -4.13
CA TYR A 15 -25.75 7.54 -4.23
C TYR A 15 -24.34 7.13 -3.80
N SER A 16 -24.20 5.99 -3.13
CA SER A 16 -22.97 5.46 -2.60
C SER A 16 -21.94 5.23 -3.70
N ARG A 17 -20.68 5.57 -3.39
CA ARG A 17 -19.54 5.21 -4.25
C ARG A 17 -19.43 3.69 -4.30
N VAL A 18 -19.55 3.14 -5.49
CA VAL A 18 -19.38 1.70 -5.73
C VAL A 18 -17.90 1.36 -5.75
N ARG A 19 -17.53 0.27 -5.09
CA ARG A 19 -16.16 -0.26 -5.11
C ARG A 19 -16.09 -1.42 -6.08
N LEU A 20 -15.42 -1.21 -7.20
CA LEU A 20 -15.22 -2.24 -8.24
C LEU A 20 -13.90 -2.99 -8.04
N ASP A 21 -13.23 -2.78 -6.91
CA ASP A 21 -12.01 -3.48 -6.46
C ASP A 21 -12.31 -4.63 -5.48
N LEU A 22 -13.59 -4.94 -5.23
CA LEU A 22 -14.04 -6.05 -4.37
C LEU A 22 -14.28 -7.30 -5.22
N ALA A 23 -13.88 -8.48 -4.74
CA ALA A 23 -13.87 -9.72 -5.55
C ALA A 23 -15.16 -9.98 -6.35
N VAL A 24 -16.33 -9.96 -5.70
CA VAL A 24 -17.63 -10.14 -6.37
C VAL A 24 -17.87 -9.01 -7.38
N ASN A 25 -17.74 -7.76 -6.97
CA ASN A 25 -18.02 -6.59 -7.80
C ASN A 25 -17.08 -6.54 -9.02
N THR A 26 -15.79 -6.82 -8.87
CA THR A 26 -14.79 -6.86 -9.95
C THR A 26 -15.11 -7.99 -10.94
N MET A 27 -15.42 -9.19 -10.45
CA MET A 27 -15.75 -10.33 -11.31
C MET A 27 -17.04 -10.06 -12.07
N THR A 28 -18.10 -9.63 -11.39
CA THR A 28 -19.37 -9.29 -12.06
C THR A 28 -19.18 -8.19 -13.10
N THR A 29 -18.39 -7.16 -12.79
CA THR A 29 -18.06 -6.08 -13.74
C THR A 29 -17.40 -6.64 -15.00
N LYS A 30 -16.34 -7.45 -14.85
CA LYS A 30 -15.66 -8.07 -16.00
C LYS A 30 -16.57 -8.99 -16.80
N ALA A 31 -17.40 -9.78 -16.12
CA ALA A 31 -18.37 -10.65 -16.79
C ALA A 31 -19.36 -9.83 -17.65
N VAL A 32 -19.83 -8.69 -17.14
CA VAL A 32 -20.78 -7.82 -17.85
C VAL A 32 -20.11 -7.02 -18.97
N THR A 33 -18.90 -6.52 -18.78
CA THR A 33 -18.25 -5.59 -19.73
C THR A 33 -17.44 -6.30 -20.80
N THR A 34 -16.69 -7.34 -20.43
CA THR A 34 -15.76 -8.02 -21.34
C THR A 34 -16.23 -9.42 -21.73
N HIS A 35 -17.33 -9.92 -21.13
CA HIS A 35 -17.80 -11.30 -21.31
C HIS A 35 -16.69 -12.35 -21.09
N LYS A 36 -15.70 -12.00 -20.28
CA LYS A 36 -14.51 -12.83 -20.02
C LYS A 36 -14.13 -12.71 -18.56
N LEU A 37 -14.01 -13.86 -17.91
CA LEU A 37 -13.54 -14.00 -16.54
C LEU A 37 -12.25 -14.82 -16.54
N THR A 38 -11.16 -14.21 -16.10
CA THR A 38 -9.89 -14.92 -15.88
C THR A 38 -9.66 -15.06 -14.39
N ILE A 39 -9.54 -16.29 -13.90
CA ILE A 39 -9.16 -16.60 -12.52
C ILE A 39 -7.73 -17.11 -12.51
N PHE A 40 -6.93 -16.60 -11.58
CA PHE A 40 -5.61 -17.14 -11.27
C PHE A 40 -5.74 -18.04 -10.03
N GLY A 41 -5.47 -19.34 -10.19
CA GLY A 41 -5.78 -20.34 -9.18
C GLY A 41 -7.29 -20.51 -8.96
N GLY A 42 -7.75 -20.43 -7.71
CA GLY A 42 -9.19 -20.42 -7.40
C GLY A 42 -9.60 -21.20 -6.14
N ASN A 43 -8.69 -21.96 -5.53
CA ASN A 43 -8.95 -22.73 -4.32
C ASN A 43 -8.97 -21.91 -3.02
N GLN A 44 -8.66 -20.62 -3.09
CA GLN A 44 -8.67 -19.70 -1.96
C GLN A 44 -10.09 -19.39 -1.47
N PHE A 45 -10.30 -19.48 -0.16
CA PHE A 45 -11.57 -19.13 0.49
C PHE A 45 -11.68 -17.64 0.76
N ARG A 46 -12.89 -17.11 0.57
CA ARG A 46 -13.30 -15.77 1.00
C ARG A 46 -14.59 -15.86 1.81
N PRO A 47 -14.62 -15.27 3.02
CA PRO A 47 -15.86 -15.09 3.76
C PRO A 47 -16.59 -13.89 3.18
N LEU A 48 -17.66 -14.08 2.43
CA LEU A 48 -18.43 -12.99 1.84
C LEU A 48 -19.50 -12.46 2.79
N LEU A 49 -19.73 -11.14 2.76
CA LEU A 49 -20.82 -10.46 3.47
C LEU A 49 -21.35 -9.29 2.64
N HIS A 50 -22.67 -9.18 2.50
CA HIS A 50 -23.25 -8.04 1.79
C HIS A 50 -23.10 -6.75 2.61
N VAL A 51 -22.77 -5.63 1.97
CA VAL A 51 -22.54 -4.34 2.65
C VAL A 51 -23.76 -3.88 3.45
N ARG A 52 -24.97 -4.11 2.94
CA ARG A 52 -26.23 -3.81 3.65
C ARG A 52 -26.45 -4.66 4.90
N ASP A 53 -26.08 -5.95 4.87
CA ASP A 53 -26.17 -6.80 6.05
C ASP A 53 -25.16 -6.39 7.12
N ALA A 54 -23.97 -5.95 6.70
CA ALA A 54 -22.99 -5.38 7.61
C ALA A 54 -23.51 -4.08 8.26
N ALA A 55 -24.09 -3.17 7.46
CA ALA A 55 -24.68 -1.94 7.96
C ALA A 55 -25.83 -2.18 8.93
N ARG A 56 -26.74 -3.12 8.60
CA ARG A 56 -27.84 -3.52 9.48
C ARG A 56 -27.34 -4.09 10.81
N ALA A 57 -26.35 -5.00 10.78
CA ALA A 57 -25.79 -5.53 12.01
C ALA A 57 -25.15 -4.45 12.90
N ILE A 58 -24.55 -3.43 12.30
CA ILE A 58 -24.04 -2.27 13.04
C ILE A 58 -25.19 -1.49 13.64
N ALA A 59 -26.19 -1.11 12.83
CA ALA A 59 -27.34 -0.31 13.24
C ALA A 59 -28.13 -0.98 14.38
N ASP A 60 -28.45 -2.26 14.25
CA ASP A 60 -29.22 -3.04 15.23
C ASP A 60 -28.53 -3.14 16.59
N ASN A 61 -27.22 -2.88 16.64
CA ASN A 61 -26.42 -2.98 17.86
C ASN A 61 -25.82 -1.65 18.34
N LEU A 62 -26.26 -0.50 17.81
CA LEU A 62 -25.78 0.81 18.28
C LEU A 62 -26.19 1.10 19.73
N THR A 63 -27.38 0.66 20.13
CA THR A 63 -27.99 0.94 21.44
C THR A 63 -27.93 -0.25 22.40
N THR A 64 -27.36 -1.38 21.96
CA THR A 64 -27.30 -2.60 22.78
C THR A 64 -26.11 -2.56 23.74
N LYS A 65 -26.21 -3.35 24.82
CA LYS A 65 -25.13 -3.48 25.82
C LYS A 65 -24.11 -4.58 25.46
N HIS A 66 -24.15 -5.11 24.25
CA HIS A 66 -23.26 -6.21 23.85
C HIS A 66 -21.81 -5.74 23.78
N THR A 67 -20.90 -6.55 24.33
CA THR A 67 -19.45 -6.27 24.35
C THR A 67 -18.65 -7.42 23.75
N GLY A 68 -17.41 -7.12 23.35
CA GLY A 68 -16.49 -8.09 22.77
C GLY A 68 -16.34 -8.01 21.25
N VAL A 69 -15.66 -9.01 20.69
CA VAL A 69 -15.29 -9.12 19.28
C VAL A 69 -16.17 -10.14 18.56
N PHE A 70 -16.68 -9.78 17.39
CA PHE A 70 -17.60 -10.61 16.59
C PHE A 70 -17.20 -10.61 15.12
N ASN A 71 -17.02 -11.81 14.54
CA ASN A 71 -16.83 -11.96 13.10
C ASN A 71 -18.19 -11.95 12.40
N LEU A 72 -18.33 -11.18 11.34
CA LEU A 72 -19.55 -11.09 10.53
C LEU A 72 -19.27 -11.64 9.12
N HIS A 73 -19.97 -12.71 8.75
CA HIS A 73 -19.97 -13.28 7.41
C HIS A 73 -21.32 -13.93 7.09
N SER A 74 -21.62 -14.04 5.80
CA SER A 74 -22.77 -14.80 5.29
C SER A 74 -22.33 -16.19 4.80
N LYS A 75 -21.35 -16.24 3.90
CA LYS A 75 -20.92 -17.52 3.29
C LYS A 75 -19.42 -17.55 3.07
N ASN A 76 -18.77 -18.65 3.44
CA ASN A 76 -17.41 -18.96 3.01
C ASN A 76 -17.48 -19.63 1.64
N ILE A 77 -16.88 -19.02 0.61
CA ILE A 77 -16.90 -19.55 -0.76
C ILE A 77 -15.48 -19.54 -1.34
N LYS A 78 -15.18 -20.51 -2.21
CA LYS A 78 -13.95 -20.47 -3.01
C LYS A 78 -14.11 -19.47 -4.15
N ILE A 79 -13.02 -18.82 -4.54
CA ILE A 79 -13.02 -17.93 -5.70
C ILE A 79 -13.44 -18.66 -6.98
N PHE A 80 -13.01 -19.91 -7.15
CA PHE A 80 -13.44 -20.78 -8.24
C PHE A 80 -14.98 -20.92 -8.31
N ASP A 81 -15.62 -21.28 -7.18
CA ASP A 81 -17.07 -21.47 -7.11
C ASP A 81 -17.82 -20.16 -7.35
N LEU A 82 -17.27 -19.04 -6.85
CA LEU A 82 -17.84 -17.71 -7.06
C LEU A 82 -17.86 -17.35 -8.55
N ALA A 83 -16.77 -17.58 -9.26
CA ALA A 83 -16.68 -17.26 -10.68
C ALA A 83 -17.62 -18.13 -11.53
N HIS A 84 -17.75 -19.43 -11.22
CA HIS A 84 -18.74 -20.30 -11.88
C HIS A 84 -20.17 -19.79 -11.66
N ARG A 85 -20.50 -19.35 -10.44
CA ARG A 85 -21.82 -18.75 -10.14
C ARG A 85 -22.06 -17.49 -10.96
N ILE A 86 -21.06 -16.61 -11.08
CA ILE A 86 -21.19 -15.37 -11.87
C ILE A 86 -21.36 -15.71 -13.35
N ALA A 87 -20.54 -16.62 -13.90
CA ALA A 87 -20.64 -17.05 -15.29
C ALA A 87 -21.99 -17.69 -15.63
N GLY A 88 -22.60 -18.42 -14.69
CA GLY A 88 -23.95 -18.97 -14.85
C GLY A 88 -25.07 -17.93 -14.84
N LEU A 89 -24.85 -16.76 -14.24
CA LEU A 89 -25.85 -15.67 -14.14
C LEU A 89 -25.68 -14.60 -15.22
N VAL A 90 -24.48 -14.45 -15.77
CA VAL A 90 -24.17 -13.49 -16.84
C VAL A 90 -23.99 -14.24 -18.15
N PRO A 91 -24.94 -14.15 -19.09
CA PRO A 91 -24.87 -14.90 -20.35
C PRO A 91 -23.62 -14.55 -21.15
N ASN A 92 -23.16 -15.50 -21.96
CA ASN A 92 -22.00 -15.39 -22.85
C ASN A 92 -20.65 -15.13 -22.15
N THR A 93 -20.52 -15.42 -20.85
CA THR A 93 -19.26 -15.23 -20.12
C THR A 93 -18.30 -16.39 -20.36
N ALA A 94 -17.19 -16.16 -21.04
CA ALA A 94 -16.08 -17.11 -21.17
C ALA A 94 -15.26 -17.16 -19.87
N LEU A 95 -15.21 -18.33 -19.24
CA LEU A 95 -14.42 -18.57 -18.03
C LEU A 95 -13.08 -19.21 -18.37
N GLU A 96 -11.99 -18.51 -18.07
CA GLU A 96 -10.61 -18.98 -18.24
C GLU A 96 -9.96 -19.15 -16.88
N ILE A 97 -9.39 -20.33 -16.63
CA ILE A 97 -8.70 -20.65 -15.39
C ILE A 97 -7.23 -20.81 -15.71
N VAL A 98 -6.43 -19.90 -15.19
CA VAL A 98 -4.99 -19.90 -15.37
C VAL A 98 -4.37 -20.46 -14.10
N ASP A 99 -3.63 -21.55 -14.24
CA ASP A 99 -2.85 -22.09 -13.14
C ASP A 99 -1.67 -21.13 -12.87
N SER A 100 -1.63 -20.57 -11.66
CA SER A 100 -0.66 -19.54 -11.30
C SER A 100 0.17 -20.01 -10.12
N SER A 101 1.49 -20.04 -10.26
CA SER A 101 2.44 -20.30 -9.17
C SER A 101 2.53 -19.14 -8.15
N VAL A 102 1.82 -18.05 -8.39
CA VAL A 102 1.69 -16.90 -7.48
C VAL A 102 0.38 -17.05 -6.71
N ASP A 103 0.46 -17.75 -5.57
CA ASP A 103 -0.69 -17.89 -4.69
C ASP A 103 -1.13 -16.54 -4.13
N ASP A 104 -2.42 -16.22 -4.28
CA ASP A 104 -3.05 -15.19 -3.46
C ASP A 104 -2.99 -15.64 -1.99
N VAL A 105 -2.04 -15.08 -1.24
CA VAL A 105 -1.77 -15.40 0.18
C VAL A 105 -3.00 -15.26 1.06
N ARG A 106 -3.97 -14.44 0.63
CA ARG A 106 -5.23 -14.31 1.35
C ARG A 106 -5.99 -15.62 1.15
N ASN A 107 -6.12 -16.43 2.20
CA ASN A 107 -6.97 -17.62 2.23
C ASN A 107 -7.45 -17.84 3.67
N TYR A 108 -8.72 -17.56 3.94
CA TYR A 108 -9.25 -17.68 5.30
C TYR A 108 -10.75 -17.95 5.29
N ARG A 109 -11.21 -18.58 6.38
CA ARG A 109 -12.61 -18.86 6.67
C ARG A 109 -12.93 -18.27 8.03
N VAL A 110 -14.17 -17.81 8.21
CA VAL A 110 -14.62 -17.26 9.49
C VAL A 110 -15.93 -17.90 9.91
N SER A 111 -16.23 -17.80 11.20
CA SER A 111 -17.50 -18.25 11.78
C SER A 111 -18.17 -17.09 12.52
N SER A 112 -19.46 -16.89 12.24
CA SER A 112 -20.33 -15.90 12.88
C SER A 112 -21.22 -16.52 13.97
N ARG A 113 -20.91 -17.75 14.41
CA ARG A 113 -21.70 -18.44 15.45
C ARG A 113 -21.84 -17.62 16.73
N LYS A 114 -20.79 -16.87 17.10
CA LYS A 114 -20.82 -15.97 18.26
C LYS A 114 -21.82 -14.82 18.07
N ALA A 115 -21.80 -14.17 16.90
CA ALA A 115 -22.74 -13.09 16.56
C ALA A 115 -24.20 -13.59 16.52
N GLN A 116 -24.42 -14.77 15.93
CA GLN A 116 -25.73 -15.43 15.88
C GLN A 116 -26.29 -15.70 17.29
N LYS A 117 -25.45 -16.24 18.18
CA LYS A 117 -25.87 -16.55 19.56
C LYS A 117 -26.09 -15.31 20.43
N THR A 118 -25.31 -14.26 20.24
CA THR A 118 -25.33 -13.10 21.14
C THR A 118 -26.43 -12.10 20.77
N PHE A 119 -26.61 -11.80 19.48
CA PHE A 119 -27.54 -10.77 19.03
C PHE A 119 -28.33 -11.18 17.77
N GLY A 120 -28.45 -12.48 17.50
CA GLY A 120 -29.33 -12.98 16.43
C GLY A 120 -28.87 -12.62 15.01
N PHE A 121 -27.56 -12.39 14.79
CA PHE A 121 -27.05 -11.98 13.48
C PHE A 121 -27.42 -12.98 12.36
N HIS A 122 -28.30 -12.54 11.45
CA HIS A 122 -28.74 -13.34 10.31
C HIS A 122 -28.69 -12.53 9.00
N PRO A 123 -27.63 -12.72 8.18
CA PRO A 123 -27.53 -12.11 6.86
C PRO A 123 -28.73 -12.50 5.99
N THR A 124 -29.34 -11.53 5.33
CA THR A 124 -30.52 -11.77 4.47
C THR A 124 -30.20 -11.71 2.99
N ARG A 125 -29.08 -11.09 2.63
CA ARG A 125 -28.68 -10.89 1.24
C ARG A 125 -27.83 -12.03 0.74
N ARG A 126 -28.18 -12.50 -0.44
CA ARG A 126 -27.49 -13.54 -1.18
C ARG A 126 -26.42 -12.95 -2.09
N ILE A 127 -25.50 -13.81 -2.52
CA ILE A 127 -24.48 -13.43 -3.50
C ILE A 127 -25.15 -13.02 -4.81
N GLU A 128 -26.22 -13.73 -5.19
CA GLU A 128 -26.99 -13.45 -6.39
C GLU A 128 -27.62 -12.05 -6.38
N ASP A 129 -28.07 -11.56 -5.22
CA ASP A 129 -28.60 -10.19 -5.07
C ASP A 129 -27.50 -9.16 -5.40
N GLY A 130 -26.29 -9.34 -4.85
CA GLY A 130 -25.18 -8.44 -5.12
C GLY A 130 -24.73 -8.45 -6.58
N ILE A 131 -24.80 -9.61 -7.25
CA ILE A 131 -24.50 -9.72 -8.69
C ILE A 131 -25.55 -8.94 -9.50
N ALA A 132 -26.84 -9.12 -9.18
CA ALA A 132 -27.94 -8.40 -9.83
C ALA A 132 -27.83 -6.88 -9.62
N GLU A 133 -27.51 -6.43 -8.39
CA GLU A 133 -27.30 -5.02 -8.08
C GLU A 133 -26.18 -4.41 -8.94
N ILE A 134 -25.05 -5.12 -9.10
CA ILE A 134 -23.95 -4.63 -9.93
C ILE A 134 -24.35 -4.60 -11.40
N LYS A 135 -25.03 -5.63 -11.92
CA LYS A 135 -25.53 -5.65 -13.30
C LYS A 135 -26.48 -4.47 -13.57
N GLN A 136 -27.39 -4.20 -12.64
CA GLN A 136 -28.32 -3.06 -12.75
C GLN A 136 -27.60 -1.72 -12.88
N LEU A 137 -26.45 -1.52 -12.22
CA LEU A 137 -25.67 -0.27 -12.37
C LEU A 137 -25.13 -0.05 -13.78
N PHE A 138 -24.85 -1.13 -14.50
CA PHE A 138 -24.43 -1.10 -15.91
C PHE A 138 -25.63 -0.88 -16.83
N ASP A 139 -26.73 -1.58 -16.59
CA ASP A 139 -27.98 -1.43 -17.35
C ASP A 139 -28.53 0.02 -17.25
N GLU A 140 -28.45 0.63 -16.06
CA GLU A 140 -28.82 2.03 -15.81
C GLU A 140 -27.78 3.05 -16.30
N LYS A 141 -26.65 2.61 -16.86
CA LYS A 141 -25.52 3.46 -17.30
C LYS A 141 -24.99 4.39 -16.21
N ARG A 142 -25.12 3.99 -14.94
CA ARG A 142 -24.60 4.74 -13.78
C ARG A 142 -23.07 4.65 -13.70
N ILE A 143 -22.50 3.56 -14.20
CA ILE A 143 -21.06 3.38 -14.38
C ILE A 143 -20.77 3.52 -15.88
N LYS A 144 -20.12 4.62 -16.27
CA LYS A 144 -19.71 4.86 -17.67
C LYS A 144 -18.35 4.25 -17.98
N ASP A 145 -17.41 4.42 -17.05
CA ASP A 145 -16.04 3.93 -17.15
C ASP A 145 -15.71 3.10 -15.90
N PRO A 146 -15.70 1.76 -16.00
CA PRO A 146 -15.41 0.87 -14.88
C PRO A 146 -13.98 0.97 -14.37
N ASP A 147 -13.03 1.33 -15.23
CA ASP A 147 -11.61 1.42 -14.91
C ASP A 147 -11.24 2.79 -14.32
N HIS A 148 -12.20 3.72 -14.26
CA HIS A 148 -12.00 5.03 -13.67
C HIS A 148 -11.49 4.92 -12.22
N SER A 149 -10.48 5.73 -11.87
CA SER A 149 -9.84 5.76 -10.55
C SER A 149 -10.78 6.00 -9.37
N ARG A 150 -12.03 6.42 -9.64
CA ARG A 150 -13.07 6.65 -8.63
C ARG A 150 -13.61 5.32 -8.09
N TYR A 151 -13.51 4.22 -8.82
CA TYR A 151 -14.08 2.95 -8.41
C TYR A 151 -13.07 2.01 -7.74
N THR A 152 -11.80 2.40 -7.69
CA THR A 152 -10.72 1.66 -7.05
C THR A 152 -10.06 2.50 -5.95
N ASN A 153 -9.78 1.92 -4.79
CA ASN A 153 -9.10 2.66 -3.72
C ASN A 153 -7.64 2.97 -4.08
N VAL A 154 -6.94 1.99 -4.67
CA VAL A 154 -5.54 2.16 -5.08
C VAL A 154 -5.43 3.21 -6.18
N GLY A 155 -6.27 3.13 -7.23
CA GLY A 155 -6.26 4.12 -8.30
C GLY A 155 -6.59 5.53 -7.80
N HIS A 156 -7.54 5.67 -6.88
CA HIS A 156 -7.85 6.95 -6.25
C HIS A 156 -6.65 7.53 -5.48
N LEU A 157 -5.95 6.70 -4.69
CA LEU A 157 -4.78 7.12 -3.94
C LEU A 157 -3.61 7.50 -4.84
N LEU A 158 -3.38 6.76 -5.93
CA LEU A 158 -2.35 7.09 -6.92
C LEU A 158 -2.64 8.42 -7.63
N ARG A 159 -3.90 8.70 -7.96
CA ARG A 159 -4.29 9.98 -8.57
C ARG A 159 -4.05 11.17 -7.64
N LEU A 160 -4.19 10.99 -6.34
CA LEU A 160 -3.97 12.06 -5.37
C LEU A 160 -2.51 12.50 -5.26
N ASN A 161 -1.54 11.73 -5.78
CA ASN A 161 -0.14 12.10 -6.06
C ASN A 161 0.52 13.18 -5.16
N ASN A 162 0.18 13.22 -3.86
CA ASN A 162 0.86 14.03 -2.86
C ASN A 162 2.21 13.42 -2.46
N HIS A 163 2.56 12.27 -3.03
CA HIS A 163 3.84 11.64 -2.86
C HIS A 163 4.61 11.78 -4.17
N THR A 164 5.40 12.84 -4.29
CA THR A 164 6.47 12.85 -5.28
C THR A 164 7.35 11.63 -5.00
N THR A 165 7.40 10.70 -5.95
CA THR A 165 8.51 9.74 -6.05
C THR A 165 9.80 10.51 -5.82
N ALA A 166 10.55 10.15 -4.77
CA ALA A 166 11.79 10.82 -4.40
C ALA A 166 12.64 11.05 -5.66
N GLY A 167 12.81 12.33 -6.04
CA GLY A 167 13.59 12.68 -7.23
C GLY A 167 15.03 12.18 -7.10
N ASP A 168 15.70 11.98 -8.23
CA ASP A 168 17.08 11.48 -8.29
C ASP A 168 18.14 12.47 -7.74
N LYS A 169 17.71 13.62 -7.18
CA LYS A 169 18.59 14.65 -6.66
C LYS A 169 18.45 14.78 -5.13
N PRO A 170 19.56 14.95 -4.39
CA PRO A 170 19.52 15.27 -2.97
C PRO A 170 18.70 16.56 -2.73
N ARG A 171 17.73 16.49 -1.81
CA ARG A 171 16.88 17.63 -1.44
C ARG A 171 16.71 17.71 0.08
N MET A 172 16.58 18.92 0.60
CA MET A 172 16.08 19.09 1.97
C MET A 172 14.58 18.81 1.98
N ILE A 173 14.07 18.17 3.03
CA ILE A 173 12.63 18.07 3.31
C ILE A 173 12.33 19.00 4.47
N ASP A 174 11.48 19.98 4.17
CA ASP A 174 11.07 20.94 5.17
C ASP A 174 10.10 20.29 6.15
N CYS A 175 10.33 20.54 7.44
CA CYS A 175 9.46 20.11 8.51
C CYS A 175 8.58 21.27 8.93
N VAL A 176 7.31 20.98 9.19
CA VAL A 176 6.35 21.93 9.75
C VAL A 176 6.23 21.66 11.24
N THR A 177 6.12 22.73 12.01
CA THR A 177 6.00 22.67 13.46
C THR A 177 4.70 23.33 13.90
N ALA A 178 3.88 22.59 14.64
CA ALA A 178 2.70 23.12 15.33
C ALA A 178 3.00 23.22 16.83
N ILE A 179 2.66 24.35 17.43
CA ILE A 179 2.85 24.61 18.86
C ILE A 179 1.49 24.96 19.46
N ASP A 180 1.12 24.28 20.55
CA ASP A 180 -0.04 24.58 21.38
C ASP A 180 0.38 24.65 22.86
N ASP A 181 -0.58 24.86 23.76
CA ASP A 181 -0.40 24.90 25.21
C ASP A 181 0.12 23.58 25.81
N ARG A 182 0.01 22.46 25.08
CA ARG A 182 0.47 21.12 25.50
C ARG A 182 1.86 20.79 24.97
N GLY A 183 2.43 21.60 24.08
CA GLY A 183 3.80 21.46 23.61
C GLY A 183 3.94 21.65 22.09
N GLN A 184 4.84 20.88 21.49
CA GLN A 184 5.26 21.05 20.11
C GLN A 184 5.21 19.72 19.34
N VAL A 185 4.65 19.75 18.13
CA VAL A 185 4.65 18.63 17.19
C VAL A 185 5.36 19.06 15.91
N VAL A 186 6.39 18.31 15.52
CA VAL A 186 7.12 18.50 14.25
C VAL A 186 6.75 17.36 13.31
N PHE A 187 6.35 17.68 12.08
CA PHE A 187 5.96 16.70 11.07
C PHE A 187 6.51 17.05 9.67
N ALA A 188 6.73 16.03 8.84
CA ALA A 188 7.24 16.17 7.47
C ALA A 188 6.34 15.44 6.48
N ASN A 189 5.52 16.20 5.76
CA ASN A 189 4.53 15.65 4.84
C ASN A 189 5.16 15.03 3.57
N ASP A 190 6.33 15.55 3.17
CA ASP A 190 7.02 15.10 1.96
C ASP A 190 7.93 13.87 2.19
N PHE A 191 7.96 13.33 3.40
CA PHE A 191 8.74 12.13 3.75
C PHE A 191 7.91 10.86 3.59
N ASP A 192 8.44 9.89 2.85
CA ASP A 192 7.79 8.61 2.57
C ASP A 192 8.68 7.44 3.04
N VAL A 193 8.13 6.63 3.94
CA VAL A 193 8.81 5.44 4.48
C VAL A 193 8.78 4.24 3.54
N ARG A 194 8.01 4.28 2.45
CA ARG A 194 7.93 3.20 1.46
C ARG A 194 9.30 2.97 0.83
N GLY A 195 9.90 1.82 1.15
CA GLY A 195 11.24 1.43 0.68
C GLY A 195 12.35 1.58 1.72
N VAL A 196 12.08 2.17 2.90
CA VAL A 196 13.00 2.16 4.03
C VAL A 196 13.03 0.75 4.61
N ARG A 197 14.19 0.09 4.53
CA ARG A 197 14.38 -1.27 5.04
C ARG A 197 14.92 -1.32 6.47
N ARG A 198 15.63 -0.26 6.89
CA ARG A 198 16.36 -0.23 8.16
C ARG A 198 16.38 1.18 8.74
N PHE A 199 16.31 1.25 10.06
CA PHE A 199 16.47 2.47 10.84
C PHE A 199 17.74 2.34 11.70
N TYR A 200 18.46 3.45 11.82
CA TYR A 200 19.68 3.52 12.62
C TYR A 200 19.66 4.79 13.45
N MET A 201 20.11 4.70 14.70
CA MET A 201 20.43 5.85 15.54
C MET A 201 21.95 5.92 15.70
N VAL A 202 22.51 7.08 15.41
CA VAL A 202 23.96 7.26 15.27
C VAL A 202 24.41 8.42 16.15
N SER A 203 25.38 8.16 17.03
CA SER A 203 26.04 9.17 17.87
C SER A 203 27.55 9.06 17.73
N ASN A 204 28.25 10.19 17.59
CA ASN A 204 29.72 10.21 17.50
C ASN A 204 30.34 10.46 18.88
N HIS A 205 31.50 9.86 19.14
CA HIS A 205 32.23 10.02 20.39
C HIS A 205 32.90 11.40 20.54
N ARG A 206 33.14 12.11 19.42
CA ARG A 206 33.69 13.46 19.39
C ARG A 206 33.22 14.23 18.16
N ALA A 207 33.10 15.55 18.30
CA ALA A 207 32.83 16.45 17.18
C ALA A 207 33.98 16.41 16.16
N GLY A 208 33.66 16.62 14.89
CA GLY A 208 34.60 16.57 13.78
C GLY A 208 35.00 15.16 13.35
N PHE A 209 34.51 14.10 14.02
CA PHE A 209 34.83 12.72 13.69
C PHE A 209 34.11 12.26 12.41
N VAL A 210 34.89 11.81 11.43
CA VAL A 210 34.37 11.18 10.22
C VAL A 210 34.15 9.70 10.50
N ARG A 211 32.88 9.30 10.64
CA ARG A 211 32.53 7.95 11.11
C ARG A 211 32.94 6.83 10.15
N ALA A 212 32.42 6.86 8.93
CA ALA A 212 32.78 5.93 7.87
C ALA A 212 32.10 6.34 6.57
N TRP A 213 32.76 6.00 5.48
CA TRP A 213 32.23 6.14 4.14
C TRP A 213 31.31 4.98 3.80
N HIS A 214 30.08 5.28 3.41
CA HIS A 214 29.09 4.25 3.05
C HIS A 214 28.49 4.53 1.69
N ALA A 215 28.52 3.57 0.77
CA ALA A 215 27.63 3.62 -0.38
C ALA A 215 27.42 2.25 -1.01
N HIS A 216 26.25 2.13 -1.64
CA HIS A 216 25.93 1.05 -2.56
C HIS A 216 25.48 1.61 -3.93
N LYS A 217 25.59 0.78 -4.98
CA LYS A 217 25.21 1.13 -6.36
C LYS A 217 23.76 1.62 -6.48
N GLN A 218 22.88 1.15 -5.60
CA GLN A 218 21.50 1.61 -5.49
C GLN A 218 21.14 1.75 -4.01
N GLU A 219 21.24 2.97 -3.49
CA GLU A 219 20.92 3.28 -2.10
C GLU A 219 20.26 4.65 -2.00
N ALA A 220 19.26 4.74 -1.14
CA ALA A 220 18.69 5.99 -0.68
C ALA A 220 18.86 6.04 0.84
N LYS A 221 19.30 7.18 1.37
CA LYS A 221 19.45 7.40 2.80
C LYS A 221 18.71 8.66 3.21
N TYR A 222 18.05 8.55 4.35
CA TYR A 222 17.38 9.65 5.00
C TYR A 222 18.14 9.92 6.30
N VAL A 223 18.47 11.19 6.56
CA VAL A 223 19.25 11.57 7.74
C VAL A 223 18.51 12.69 8.47
N LEU A 224 18.08 12.38 9.69
CA LEU A 224 17.54 13.35 10.63
C LEU A 224 18.59 13.59 11.73
N VAL A 225 18.87 14.86 12.01
CA VAL A 225 19.73 15.27 13.12
C VAL A 225 18.83 15.56 14.31
N THR A 226 18.92 14.72 15.35
CA THR A 226 18.07 14.86 16.54
C THR A 226 18.62 15.88 17.53
N HIS A 227 19.95 16.07 17.57
CA HIS A 227 20.64 17.05 18.42
C HIS A 227 21.89 17.59 17.69
N GLY A 228 22.20 18.89 17.89
CA GLY A 228 23.37 19.53 17.31
C GLY A 228 23.26 19.81 15.81
N ALA A 229 24.36 19.63 15.08
CA ALA A 229 24.40 19.75 13.62
C ALA A 229 25.28 18.66 13.01
N ALA A 230 24.97 18.27 11.78
CA ALA A 230 25.77 17.33 11.00
C ALA A 230 26.03 17.91 9.61
N LEU A 231 27.29 17.82 9.18
CA LEU A 231 27.69 18.11 7.81
C LEU A 231 27.70 16.81 7.01
N ILE A 232 26.87 16.80 5.95
CA ILE A 232 26.74 15.69 5.02
C ILE A 232 27.45 16.04 3.72
N GLY A 233 28.49 15.26 3.39
CA GLY A 233 29.17 15.32 2.10
C GLY A 233 28.54 14.37 1.10
N VAL A 234 27.99 14.92 0.02
CA VAL A 234 27.35 14.17 -1.07
C VAL A 234 28.17 14.31 -2.37
N PRO A 235 28.86 13.27 -2.85
CA PRO A 235 29.56 13.33 -4.13
C PRO A 235 28.58 13.27 -5.31
N ILE A 236 28.78 14.14 -6.30
CA ILE A 236 28.02 14.11 -7.57
C ILE A 236 28.87 13.36 -8.60
N GLN A 237 28.56 12.09 -8.89
CA GLN A 237 29.29 11.28 -9.87
C GLN A 237 28.37 10.83 -11.00
N ARG A 238 28.70 11.20 -12.25
CA ARG A 238 27.78 11.04 -13.40
C ARG A 238 27.99 9.79 -14.27
N SER A 239 29.13 9.09 -14.25
CA SER A 239 29.27 7.97 -15.21
C SER A 239 30.39 6.92 -15.06
N CYS A 240 31.42 7.01 -14.21
CA CYS A 240 32.41 5.91 -14.14
C CYS A 240 32.95 5.63 -12.74
N PHE A 241 32.94 4.35 -12.35
CA PHE A 241 33.47 3.82 -11.08
C PHE A 241 34.96 3.39 -11.18
N THR A 242 35.63 3.71 -12.28
CA THR A 242 36.93 3.13 -12.64
C THR A 242 38.14 4.04 -12.45
N GLN A 243 37.96 5.32 -12.08
CA GLN A 243 39.08 6.22 -11.74
C GLN A 243 38.74 7.12 -10.53
N PRO A 244 39.59 7.16 -9.48
CA PRO A 244 39.42 8.07 -8.35
C PRO A 244 39.88 9.48 -8.75
N ARG A 245 38.97 10.29 -9.29
CA ARG A 245 39.18 11.76 -9.36
C ARG A 245 38.59 12.40 -8.11
N PRO A 246 39.11 13.54 -7.61
CA PRO A 246 38.45 14.30 -6.57
C PRO A 246 37.05 14.72 -7.06
N LEU A 247 36.02 14.09 -6.51
CA LEU A 247 34.64 14.32 -6.90
C LEU A 247 34.17 15.67 -6.36
N LYS A 248 33.51 16.47 -7.18
CA LYS A 248 32.76 17.64 -6.71
C LYS A 248 31.70 17.14 -5.72
N SER A 249 31.86 17.49 -4.45
CA SER A 249 30.93 17.14 -3.38
C SER A 249 30.05 18.34 -3.06
N ARG A 250 28.74 18.11 -3.01
CA ARG A 250 27.80 19.07 -2.41
C ARG A 250 27.80 18.81 -0.91
N ARG A 251 28.07 19.85 -0.13
CA ARG A 251 27.96 19.80 1.33
C ARG A 251 26.57 20.30 1.72
N LEU A 252 25.89 19.54 2.56
CA LEU A 252 24.62 19.91 3.17
C LEU A 252 24.85 19.97 4.68
N THR A 253 24.53 21.10 5.31
CA THR A 253 24.53 21.21 6.76
C THR A 253 23.09 21.00 7.23
N ILE A 254 22.88 20.04 8.13
CA ILE A 254 21.58 19.76 8.75
C ILE A 254 21.74 20.02 10.24
N SER A 255 20.80 20.72 10.86
CA SER A 255 20.82 21.02 12.30
C SER A 255 19.52 20.59 12.97
N ALA A 256 19.59 20.34 14.27
CA ALA A 256 18.45 19.97 15.12
C ALA A 256 17.60 21.17 15.57
N THR A 257 17.91 22.39 15.13
CA THR A 257 17.00 23.54 15.26
C THR A 257 15.68 23.24 14.51
N PRO A 258 14.56 23.94 14.77
CA PRO A 258 13.21 23.42 14.48
C PRO A 258 12.84 23.29 12.99
N HIS A 259 13.81 23.32 12.07
CA HIS A 259 13.63 23.65 10.65
C HIS A 259 14.41 22.72 9.69
N GLY A 260 14.31 21.39 9.82
CA GLY A 260 14.49 20.53 8.64
C GLY A 260 14.97 19.09 8.86
N ILE A 261 14.39 18.16 8.08
CA ILE A 261 14.90 16.82 7.82
C ILE A 261 15.69 16.88 6.51
N GLY A 262 16.96 16.47 6.48
CA GLY A 262 17.69 16.37 5.20
C GLY A 262 17.44 15.02 4.53
N THR A 263 17.23 15.01 3.21
CA THR A 263 17.13 13.76 2.43
C THR A 263 18.19 13.65 1.35
N TYR A 264 18.59 12.42 1.05
CA TYR A 264 19.48 12.11 -0.06
C TYR A 264 18.77 11.24 -1.11
N GLY A 265 18.81 11.72 -2.36
CA GLY A 265 18.10 11.16 -3.51
C GLY A 265 18.68 9.84 -4.04
N ARG A 266 17.84 9.15 -4.80
CA ARG A 266 18.10 7.88 -5.49
C ARG A 266 19.02 8.12 -6.69
N TRP A 267 19.88 7.17 -7.03
CA TRP A 267 20.57 7.17 -8.32
C TRP A 267 20.11 5.99 -9.15
N LYS A 268 19.57 6.26 -10.33
CA LYS A 268 19.49 5.30 -11.43
C LYS A 268 20.45 5.73 -12.53
N LYS A 269 21.31 4.82 -12.97
CA LYS A 269 21.61 4.74 -14.41
C LYS A 269 21.77 3.30 -14.84
N ASP A 270 21.07 3.00 -15.93
CA ASP A 270 21.16 1.78 -16.69
C ASP A 270 22.59 1.56 -17.18
N GLU A 271 23.07 0.35 -16.90
CA GLU A 271 23.77 -0.57 -17.81
C GLU A 271 24.65 -1.55 -16.99
N ARG A 272 24.62 -2.80 -17.43
CA ARG A 272 25.28 -3.95 -16.78
C ARG A 272 26.78 -3.85 -17.02
N CYS A 273 27.59 -3.97 -15.98
CA CYS A 273 29.01 -4.30 -16.11
C CYS A 273 29.36 -5.45 -15.17
N TYR A 274 29.84 -6.54 -15.75
CA TYR A 274 30.47 -7.67 -15.10
C TYR A 274 31.99 -7.43 -15.03
N LEU A 275 32.67 -7.93 -14.00
CA LEU A 275 34.08 -8.33 -14.17
C LEU A 275 34.49 -9.48 -13.23
N LYS A 276 35.26 -10.38 -13.86
CA LYS A 276 35.75 -11.68 -13.43
C LYS A 276 36.54 -11.65 -12.13
N ARG A 277 36.40 -12.73 -11.34
CA ARG A 277 37.33 -13.13 -10.28
C ARG A 277 38.74 -13.26 -10.86
N ASN A 278 39.66 -12.44 -10.36
CA ASN A 278 40.92 -12.94 -9.81
C ASN A 278 41.48 -11.87 -8.87
N THR A 279 42.10 -12.37 -7.80
CA THR A 279 42.92 -11.64 -6.80
C THR A 279 42.23 -10.61 -5.87
N ARG A 280 42.11 -11.04 -4.61
CA ARG A 280 42.01 -10.29 -3.34
C ARG A 280 42.08 -8.75 -3.42
N ILE A 281 40.95 -8.06 -3.67
CA ILE A 281 40.73 -6.67 -3.23
C ILE A 281 39.24 -6.50 -2.88
N LYS A 282 38.96 -5.95 -1.68
CA LYS A 282 37.61 -5.60 -1.20
C LYS A 282 37.02 -4.47 -2.07
N PRO A 283 35.75 -4.51 -2.50
CA PRO A 283 35.23 -3.52 -3.43
C PRO A 283 34.95 -2.16 -2.75
N CYS A 284 35.46 -1.10 -3.38
CA CYS A 284 35.43 0.31 -2.97
C CYS A 284 34.32 1.14 -3.66
N PHE A 285 33.64 1.93 -2.83
CA PHE A 285 33.06 3.29 -2.92
C PHE A 285 32.19 3.77 -4.12
N PRO A 286 31.05 4.43 -3.80
CA PRO A 286 31.07 5.88 -3.54
C PRO A 286 30.94 6.25 -2.06
N PHE A 287 30.91 7.54 -1.75
CA PHE A 287 31.40 8.09 -0.50
C PHE A 287 30.29 8.89 0.23
N PHE A 288 30.08 8.65 1.54
CA PHE A 288 29.20 9.45 2.41
C PHE A 288 30.01 9.92 3.62
N ILE A 289 30.12 11.22 3.86
CA ILE A 289 30.74 11.74 5.10
C ILE A 289 29.61 12.29 5.95
N CYS A 290 29.35 11.68 7.10
CA CYS A 290 28.75 12.42 8.21
C CYS A 290 29.87 12.90 9.11
N ARG A 291 30.06 14.21 9.16
CA ARG A 291 30.87 14.88 10.17
C ARG A 291 29.87 15.51 11.15
N PHE A 292 29.72 14.88 12.32
CA PHE A 292 28.95 15.44 13.44
C PHE A 292 29.87 16.36 14.25
#